data_AF-A0AAD7AFX9-F1
#
_entry.id   AF-A0AAD7AFX9-F1
#
_cell.length_a   1.000
_cell.length_b   1.000
_cell.length_c   1.000
_cell.angle_alpha   90.00
_cell.angle_beta   90.00
_cell.angle_gamma   90.00
#
_symmetry.space_group_name_H-M   'P 1'
#
loop_
_entity.id
_entity.type
_entity.pdbx_description
1 polymer ?
#
loop_
_entity_poly.entity_id
_entity_poly.type
_entity_poly.pdbx_seq_one_letter_code
_entity_poly.pdbx_strand_id
1 'polypeptide(L)'
;MWCTRWFLPLLLLPLPTAPPYFLVLFLLSLFIQAKPCFYCIVVLITLFFSSCYWQPFPIDSPLSVPWADNITTFAEALNATLATPYDKPLPPVMSTLDRCWCDFWGNGFFDPYNISQWERASVLRLADEIERERKEELAAQQVASEVEEPESSEPTEVEPMPRTAAPDPTPSARSIRDVAAGMWSVVHPYIQTIRAVAESKIPLFKMDNVTASEPVESLPALRWEYDLRTHGLGLIVDFGWTRSSSA
;
A
#
# COMPACT_ATOMS: atom_id res chain seq x y z
N MET A 1 16.68 -34.29 4.27
CA MET A 1 16.48 -32.83 4.14
C MET A 1 16.47 -32.20 5.53
N TRP A 2 17.65 -31.94 6.10
CA TRP A 2 17.75 -31.39 7.46
C TRP A 2 17.50 -29.87 7.51
N CYS A 3 17.56 -29.19 6.36
CA CYS A 3 17.35 -27.75 6.25
C CYS A 3 15.95 -27.31 6.68
N THR A 4 14.92 -28.15 6.45
CA THR A 4 13.53 -27.80 6.80
C THR A 4 13.27 -27.76 8.29
N ARG A 5 14.09 -28.47 9.09
CA ARG A 5 14.02 -28.42 10.56
C ARG A 5 14.36 -27.03 11.10
N TRP A 6 15.16 -26.27 10.36
CA TRP A 6 15.52 -24.89 10.68
C TRP A 6 14.47 -23.87 10.27
N PHE A 7 13.40 -24.28 9.56
CA PHE A 7 12.27 -23.42 9.23
C PHE A 7 11.17 -23.43 10.29
N LEU A 8 11.24 -24.33 11.28
CA LEU A 8 10.26 -24.40 12.36
C LEU A 8 10.14 -23.09 13.17
N PRO A 9 11.24 -22.36 13.46
CA PRO A 9 11.16 -21.04 14.09
C PRO A 9 10.43 -19.99 13.24
N LEU A 10 10.48 -20.08 11.89
CA LEU A 10 9.73 -19.17 11.02
C LEU A 10 8.22 -19.32 11.16
N LEU A 11 7.74 -20.55 11.42
CA LEU A 11 6.31 -20.83 11.63
C LEU A 11 5.80 -20.35 12.99
N LEU A 12 6.70 -20.11 13.96
CA LEU A 12 6.38 -19.60 15.29
C LEU A 12 6.38 -18.08 15.37
N LEU A 13 6.94 -17.39 14.36
CA LEU A 13 6.85 -15.94 14.30
C LEU A 13 5.42 -15.55 13.92
N PRO A 14 4.82 -14.55 14.59
CA PRO A 14 3.55 -13.99 14.18
C PRO A 14 3.73 -13.30 12.83
N LEU A 15 3.53 -14.06 11.75
CA LEU A 15 3.31 -13.51 10.41
C LEU A 15 1.97 -12.74 10.50
N PRO A 16 1.86 -11.45 10.10
CA PRO A 16 2.78 -10.59 9.36
C PRO A 16 3.34 -9.38 10.16
N THR A 17 3.38 -9.45 11.50
CA THR A 17 3.69 -8.27 12.33
C THR A 17 5.18 -8.09 12.63
N ALA A 18 6.01 -9.08 12.32
CA ALA A 18 7.44 -9.01 12.57
C ALA A 18 8.14 -8.06 11.56
N PRO A 19 9.05 -7.19 12.02
CA PRO A 19 9.74 -6.23 11.15
C PRO A 19 10.71 -6.93 10.16
N PRO A 20 10.91 -6.37 8.95
CA PRO A 20 11.68 -7.01 7.87
C PRO A 20 13.14 -7.28 8.24
N TYR A 21 13.73 -6.47 9.12
CA TYR A 21 15.10 -6.71 9.60
C TYR A 21 15.22 -8.05 10.36
N PHE A 22 14.19 -8.48 11.09
CA PHE A 22 14.24 -9.74 11.83
C PHE A 22 14.36 -10.92 10.88
N LEU A 23 13.69 -10.86 9.72
CA LEU A 23 13.87 -11.85 8.68
C LEU A 23 15.23 -11.80 8.03
N VAL A 24 15.78 -10.61 7.77
CA VAL A 24 17.11 -10.50 7.18
C VAL A 24 18.15 -11.06 8.13
N LEU A 25 18.06 -10.77 9.44
CA LEU A 25 18.91 -11.38 10.46
C LEU A 25 18.70 -12.88 10.57
N PHE A 26 17.45 -13.35 10.49
CA PHE A 26 17.14 -14.78 10.52
C PHE A 26 17.70 -15.51 9.30
N LEU A 27 17.50 -14.95 8.10
CA LEU A 27 18.07 -15.45 6.86
C LEU A 27 19.58 -15.47 6.94
N LEU A 28 20.21 -14.38 7.37
CA LEU A 28 21.66 -14.28 7.52
C LEU A 28 22.19 -15.31 8.54
N SER A 29 21.50 -15.48 9.66
CA SER A 29 21.80 -16.53 10.64
C SER A 29 21.71 -17.93 10.03
N LEU A 30 20.66 -18.20 9.24
CA LEU A 30 20.52 -19.47 8.50
C LEU A 30 21.63 -19.65 7.45
N PHE A 31 22.01 -18.60 6.73
CA PHE A 31 23.10 -18.65 5.76
C PHE A 31 24.42 -19.03 6.42
N ILE A 32 24.70 -18.48 7.60
CA ILE A 32 25.93 -18.75 8.37
C ILE A 32 25.92 -20.17 8.97
N GLN A 33 24.80 -20.59 9.57
CA GLN A 33 24.75 -21.85 10.32
C GLN A 33 24.48 -23.08 9.45
N ALA A 34 23.66 -22.96 8.40
CA ALA A 34 23.10 -24.12 7.73
C ALA A 34 23.71 -24.44 6.36
N LYS A 35 24.61 -23.60 5.80
CA LYS A 35 25.06 -23.68 4.39
C LYS A 35 23.90 -24.08 3.46
N PRO A 36 22.85 -23.24 3.37
CA PRO A 36 21.60 -23.66 2.76
C PRO A 36 21.82 -24.09 1.32
N CYS A 37 21.17 -25.20 0.97
CA CYS A 37 21.13 -25.67 -0.40
C CYS A 37 20.52 -24.59 -1.31
N PHE A 38 20.91 -24.52 -2.58
CA PHE A 38 20.34 -23.54 -3.53
C PHE A 38 18.80 -23.59 -3.56
N TYR A 39 18.22 -24.80 -3.54
CA TYR A 39 16.77 -25.00 -3.48
C TYR A 39 16.12 -24.39 -2.22
N CYS A 40 16.81 -24.47 -1.08
CA CYS A 40 16.34 -23.96 0.19
C CYS A 40 16.20 -22.43 0.13
N ILE A 41 17.16 -21.76 -0.50
CA ILE A 41 17.16 -20.30 -0.69
C ILE A 41 16.01 -19.89 -1.61
N VAL A 42 15.85 -20.59 -2.74
CA VAL A 42 14.75 -20.30 -3.69
C VAL A 42 13.40 -20.48 -3.01
N VAL A 43 13.18 -21.56 -2.27
CA VAL A 43 11.92 -21.80 -1.55
C VAL A 43 11.66 -20.71 -0.49
N LEU A 44 12.68 -20.28 0.25
CA LEU A 44 12.53 -19.18 1.21
C LEU A 44 12.15 -17.87 0.53
N ILE A 45 12.85 -17.51 -0.55
CA ILE A 45 12.53 -16.32 -1.33
C ILE A 45 11.08 -16.39 -1.82
N THR A 46 10.67 -17.48 -2.44
CA THR A 46 9.29 -17.64 -2.92
C THR A 46 8.27 -17.51 -1.79
N LEU A 47 8.53 -18.12 -0.63
CA LEU A 47 7.64 -18.02 0.54
C LEU A 47 7.52 -16.57 1.03
N PHE A 48 8.63 -15.82 1.06
CA PHE A 48 8.62 -14.40 1.43
C PHE A 48 7.88 -13.54 0.42
N PHE A 49 8.12 -13.73 -0.87
CA PHE A 49 7.42 -13.01 -1.93
C PHE A 49 5.91 -13.34 -1.97
N SER A 50 5.52 -14.56 -1.61
CA SER A 50 4.09 -14.93 -1.53
C SER A 50 3.39 -14.48 -0.26
N SER A 51 4.13 -14.03 0.77
CA SER A 51 3.57 -13.63 2.07
C SER A 51 3.01 -12.21 2.09
N CYS A 52 2.80 -11.61 0.92
CA CYS A 52 2.06 -10.37 0.82
C CYS A 52 0.58 -10.63 1.15
N TYR A 53 0.03 -9.78 2.03
CA TYR A 53 -1.36 -9.87 2.43
C TYR A 53 -2.20 -8.86 1.66
N TRP A 54 -3.16 -9.35 0.88
CA TRP A 54 -4.04 -8.58 -0.04
C TRP A 54 -5.53 -8.71 0.32
N GLN A 55 -5.86 -9.00 1.58
CA GLN A 55 -7.27 -9.21 1.90
C GLN A 55 -8.05 -7.89 1.83
N PRO A 56 -9.15 -7.81 1.05
CA PRO A 56 -10.02 -6.65 1.07
C PRO A 56 -10.70 -6.53 2.43
N PHE A 57 -10.88 -5.29 2.88
CA PHE A 57 -11.52 -5.00 4.16
C PHE A 57 -12.85 -4.26 3.92
N PRO A 58 -13.86 -4.47 4.78
CA PRO A 58 -15.07 -3.67 4.72
C PRO A 58 -14.74 -2.22 5.09
N ILE A 59 -15.34 -1.28 4.37
CA ILE A 59 -15.06 0.15 4.55
C ILE A 59 -15.53 0.68 5.92
N ASP A 60 -16.44 -0.04 6.57
CA ASP A 60 -16.91 0.25 7.93
C ASP A 60 -15.94 -0.21 9.03
N SER A 61 -14.80 -0.79 8.66
CA SER A 61 -13.80 -1.20 9.65
C SER A 61 -13.24 0.02 10.39
N PRO A 62 -12.98 -0.08 11.70
CA PRO A 62 -12.36 1.00 12.45
C PRO A 62 -10.90 1.19 12.02
N LEU A 63 -10.45 2.43 12.00
CA LEU A 63 -9.06 2.83 11.85
C LEU A 63 -8.29 2.45 13.12
N SER A 64 -7.01 2.07 12.97
CA SER A 64 -6.12 1.81 14.12
C SER A 64 -5.93 3.05 14.99
N VAL A 65 -5.87 4.22 14.36
CA VAL A 65 -5.76 5.53 15.01
C VAL A 65 -6.76 6.47 14.34
N PRO A 66 -7.72 7.06 15.08
CA PRO A 66 -8.66 8.01 14.51
C PRO A 66 -7.92 9.22 13.95
N TRP A 67 -8.33 9.71 12.78
CA TRP A 67 -7.69 10.88 12.17
C TRP A 67 -8.12 12.18 12.84
N ALA A 68 -9.36 12.19 13.33
CA ALA A 68 -10.00 13.25 14.08
C ALA A 68 -11.06 12.62 14.99
N ASP A 69 -11.61 13.38 15.95
CA ASP A 69 -12.58 12.87 16.93
C ASP A 69 -13.86 12.27 16.28
N ASN A 70 -14.16 12.67 15.05
CA ASN A 70 -15.31 12.21 14.26
C ASN A 70 -14.95 11.24 13.11
N ILE A 71 -13.66 10.91 12.92
CA ILE A 71 -13.20 10.05 11.82
C ILE A 71 -12.55 8.81 12.43
N THR A 72 -13.38 7.79 12.63
CA THR A 72 -13.01 6.53 13.28
C THR A 72 -13.01 5.34 12.34
N THR A 73 -13.67 5.45 11.17
CA THR A 73 -13.78 4.37 10.18
C THR A 73 -13.13 4.73 8.84
N PHE A 74 -12.81 3.72 8.01
CA PHE A 74 -12.30 3.98 6.67
C PHE A 74 -13.31 4.73 5.78
N ALA A 75 -14.62 4.50 5.97
CA ALA A 75 -15.68 5.17 5.23
C ALA A 75 -15.71 6.68 5.53
N GLU A 76 -15.63 7.04 6.82
CA GLU A 76 -15.55 8.42 7.27
C GLU A 76 -14.27 9.10 6.76
N ALA A 77 -13.14 8.39 6.83
CA ALA A 77 -11.86 8.89 6.34
C ALA A 77 -11.89 9.14 4.82
N LEU A 78 -12.48 8.21 4.06
CA LEU A 78 -12.64 8.37 2.61
C LEU A 78 -13.54 9.56 2.27
N ASN A 79 -14.68 9.68 2.95
CA ASN A 79 -15.60 10.80 2.76
C ASN A 79 -14.95 12.16 3.09
N ALA A 80 -14.12 12.20 4.14
CA ALA A 80 -13.36 13.41 4.49
C ALA A 80 -12.24 13.74 3.50
N THR A 81 -11.74 12.75 2.76
CA THR A 81 -10.65 12.90 1.79
C THR A 81 -11.15 13.37 0.42
N LEU A 82 -12.36 12.99 0.04
CA LEU A 82 -12.95 13.37 -1.24
C LEU A 82 -13.23 14.88 -1.29
N ALA A 83 -12.65 15.58 -2.27
CA ALA A 83 -12.78 17.03 -2.39
C ALA A 83 -14.22 17.50 -2.71
N THR A 84 -15.06 16.61 -3.22
CA THR A 84 -16.42 16.91 -3.66
C THR A 84 -17.39 15.82 -3.19
N PRO A 85 -18.63 16.20 -2.80
CA PRO A 85 -19.66 15.23 -2.42
C PRO A 85 -19.81 14.17 -3.50
N TYR A 86 -19.74 12.90 -3.10
CA TYR A 86 -19.91 11.77 -4.00
C TYR A 86 -21.33 11.24 -3.87
N ASP A 87 -22.12 11.37 -4.94
CA ASP A 87 -23.55 11.00 -4.92
C ASP A 87 -23.79 9.50 -5.03
N LYS A 88 -22.77 8.73 -5.42
CA LYS A 88 -22.86 7.28 -5.57
C LYS A 88 -22.57 6.58 -4.23
N PRO A 89 -23.17 5.40 -3.99
CA PRO A 89 -22.83 4.62 -2.81
C PRO A 89 -21.35 4.22 -2.86
N LEU A 90 -20.67 4.40 -1.73
CA LEU A 90 -19.28 3.97 -1.57
C LEU A 90 -19.17 2.44 -1.74
N PRO A 91 -18.03 1.94 -2.26
CA PRO A 91 -17.83 0.51 -2.38
C PRO A 91 -17.84 -0.14 -0.97
N PRO A 92 -18.57 -1.25 -0.78
CA PRO A 92 -18.68 -1.90 0.53
C PRO A 92 -17.34 -2.48 1.02
N VAL A 93 -16.42 -2.73 0.09
CA VAL A 93 -15.09 -3.25 0.35
C VAL A 93 -14.04 -2.37 -0.32
N MET A 94 -12.97 -2.07 0.40
CA MET A 94 -11.82 -1.37 -0.14
C MET A 94 -10.62 -2.30 -0.30
N SER A 95 -9.88 -2.11 -1.39
CA SER A 95 -8.56 -2.70 -1.56
C SER A 95 -7.55 -1.81 -0.83
N THR A 96 -6.94 -2.34 0.23
CA THR A 96 -5.83 -1.64 0.89
C THR A 96 -4.54 -1.78 0.09
N LEU A 97 -3.54 -0.96 0.39
CA LEU A 97 -2.19 -1.18 -0.11
C LEU A 97 -1.66 -2.53 0.38
N ASP A 98 -0.95 -3.25 -0.47
CA ASP A 98 -0.46 -4.59 -0.16
C ASP A 98 0.54 -4.55 0.99
N ARG A 99 0.33 -5.39 2.00
CA ARG A 99 1.29 -5.56 3.09
C ARG A 99 2.32 -6.61 2.67
N CYS A 100 3.33 -6.17 1.94
CA CYS A 100 4.43 -7.03 1.52
C CYS A 100 5.64 -6.85 2.45
N TRP A 101 6.26 -7.97 2.80
CA TRP A 101 7.58 -7.97 3.46
C TRP A 101 8.67 -7.30 2.61
N CYS A 102 8.47 -7.26 1.30
CA CYS A 102 9.40 -6.72 0.33
C CYS A 102 9.17 -5.25 -0.02
N ASP A 103 8.42 -4.48 0.79
CA ASP A 103 8.32 -3.03 0.58
C ASP A 103 9.60 -2.32 1.08
N PHE A 104 10.69 -2.57 0.37
CA PHE A 104 12.00 -1.96 0.63
C PHE A 104 12.06 -0.49 0.19
N TRP A 105 11.01 0.00 -0.49
CA TRP A 105 11.04 1.26 -1.22
C TRP A 105 10.19 2.35 -0.54
N GLY A 106 9.08 1.97 0.11
CA GLY A 106 8.14 2.93 0.70
C GLY A 106 8.59 3.50 2.05
N ASN A 107 9.00 2.63 2.98
CA ASN A 107 9.35 3.01 4.35
C ASN A 107 10.73 2.46 4.72
N GLY A 108 11.50 3.21 5.52
CA GLY A 108 12.87 2.85 5.87
C GLY A 108 12.99 1.40 6.36
N PHE A 109 14.01 0.67 5.87
CA PHE A 109 14.22 -0.76 6.17
C PHE A 109 14.26 -1.08 7.67
N PHE A 110 14.57 -0.10 8.52
CA PHE A 110 14.68 -0.24 9.96
C PHE A 110 13.56 0.43 10.76
N ASP A 111 12.63 1.14 10.09
CA ASP A 111 11.57 1.85 10.79
C ASP A 111 10.45 0.87 11.18
N PRO A 112 9.86 1.02 12.39
CA PRO A 112 8.70 0.24 12.77
C PRO A 112 7.56 0.51 11.78
N TYR A 113 6.84 -0.54 11.43
CA TYR A 113 5.73 -0.43 10.50
C TYR A 113 4.64 0.50 11.06
N ASN A 114 4.45 1.65 10.40
CA ASN A 114 3.46 2.63 10.81
C ASN A 114 2.09 2.30 10.20
N ILE A 115 1.26 1.60 10.98
CA ILE A 115 -0.08 1.20 10.57
C ILE A 115 -0.92 2.42 10.15
N SER A 116 -0.88 3.50 10.93
CA SER A 116 -1.67 4.71 10.65
C SER A 116 -1.32 5.37 9.32
N GLN A 117 -0.03 5.36 8.94
CA GLN A 117 0.42 5.89 7.65
C GLN A 117 -0.04 5.00 6.49
N TRP A 118 0.03 3.68 6.66
CA TRP A 118 -0.47 2.72 5.66
C TRP A 118 -1.99 2.82 5.48
N GLU A 119 -2.75 3.00 6.56
CA GLU A 119 -4.20 3.22 6.50
C GLU A 119 -4.52 4.50 5.70
N ARG A 120 -3.82 5.60 6.01
CA ARG A 120 -3.93 6.87 5.25
C ARG A 120 -3.61 6.70 3.79
N ALA A 121 -2.50 6.06 3.46
CA ALA A 121 -2.10 5.85 2.06
C ALA A 121 -3.10 4.94 1.32
N SER A 122 -3.72 3.97 2.01
CA SER A 122 -4.76 3.12 1.43
C SER A 122 -6.05 3.89 1.13
N VAL A 123 -6.47 4.77 2.03
CA VAL A 123 -7.64 5.65 1.81
C VAL A 123 -7.37 6.63 0.67
N LEU A 124 -6.19 7.26 0.65
CA LEU A 124 -5.81 8.20 -0.41
C LEU A 124 -5.79 7.52 -1.79
N ARG A 125 -5.23 6.31 -1.89
CA ARG A 125 -5.24 5.55 -3.16
C ARG A 125 -6.67 5.30 -3.65
N LEU A 126 -7.57 4.91 -2.75
CA LEU A 126 -8.97 4.68 -3.11
C LEU A 126 -9.69 5.97 -3.50
N ALA A 127 -9.41 7.08 -2.80
CA ALA A 127 -9.94 8.39 -3.16
C ALA A 127 -9.51 8.78 -4.58
N ASP A 128 -8.23 8.66 -4.90
CA ASP A 128 -7.68 8.93 -6.24
C ASP A 128 -8.32 8.04 -7.32
N GLU A 129 -8.56 6.76 -7.01
CA GLU A 129 -9.22 5.83 -7.93
C GLU A 129 -10.66 6.24 -8.23
N ILE A 130 -11.44 6.58 -7.20
CA ILE A 130 -12.83 7.07 -7.35
C ILE A 130 -12.88 8.39 -8.13
N GLU A 131 -11.95 9.31 -7.86
CA GLU A 131 -11.87 10.58 -8.58
C GLU A 131 -11.52 10.38 -10.06
N ARG A 132 -10.62 9.43 -10.36
CA ARG A 132 -10.28 9.04 -11.74
C ARG A 132 -11.48 8.45 -12.47
N GLU A 133 -12.17 7.48 -11.86
CA GLU A 133 -13.38 6.88 -12.45
C GLU A 133 -14.44 7.94 -12.75
N ARG A 134 -14.69 8.86 -11.81
CA ARG A 134 -15.64 9.96 -12.01
C ARG A 134 -15.24 10.85 -13.20
N LYS A 135 -13.95 11.18 -13.30
CA LYS A 135 -13.45 12.01 -14.40
C LYS A 135 -13.64 11.33 -15.75
N GLU A 136 -13.41 10.03 -15.83
CA GLU A 136 -13.65 9.22 -17.03
C GLU A 136 -15.14 9.18 -17.40
N GLU A 137 -16.03 9.05 -16.42
CA GLU A 137 -17.48 9.08 -16.65
C GLU A 137 -17.97 10.45 -17.15
N LEU A 138 -17.48 11.54 -16.56
CA LEU A 138 -17.80 12.90 -17.00
C LEU A 138 -17.31 13.16 -18.43
N ALA A 139 -16.11 12.68 -18.76
CA ALA A 139 -15.57 12.77 -20.12
C ALA A 139 -16.42 11.94 -21.11
N ALA A 140 -16.84 10.72 -20.72
CA ALA A 140 -17.70 9.89 -21.54
C ALA A 140 -19.09 10.51 -21.77
N GLN A 141 -19.67 11.17 -20.77
CA GLN A 141 -20.93 11.89 -20.90
C GLN A 141 -20.82 13.10 -21.84
N GLN A 142 -19.74 13.86 -21.77
CA GLN A 142 -19.50 14.99 -22.68
C GLN A 142 -19.43 14.53 -24.14
N VAL A 143 -18.69 13.45 -24.41
CA VAL A 143 -18.61 12.87 -25.77
C VAL A 143 -19.98 12.36 -26.24
N ALA A 144 -20.77 11.73 -25.36
CA ALA A 144 -22.10 11.25 -25.71
C ALA A 144 -23.07 12.41 -26.06
N SER A 145 -23.02 13.51 -25.32
CA SER A 145 -23.86 14.69 -25.60
C SER A 145 -23.46 15.44 -26.88
N GLU A 146 -22.18 15.41 -27.28
CA GLU A 146 -21.72 16.05 -28.52
C GLU A 146 -22.16 15.28 -29.78
N VAL A 147 -22.33 13.95 -29.69
CA VAL A 147 -22.76 13.10 -30.83
C VAL A 147 -24.28 13.17 -31.06
N GLU A 148 -25.07 13.55 -30.05
CA GLU A 148 -26.54 13.63 -30.16
C GLU A 148 -27.05 14.99 -30.67
N GLU A 149 -26.20 15.97 -30.99
CA GLU A 149 -26.65 17.20 -31.69
C GLU A 149 -26.72 16.92 -33.20
N PRO A 150 -27.92 16.71 -33.77
CA PRO A 150 -28.02 16.22 -35.13
C PRO A 150 -27.70 17.33 -36.12
N GLU A 151 -26.71 17.09 -36.99
CA GLU A 151 -26.65 17.72 -38.30
C GLU A 151 -27.96 17.43 -39.04
N SER A 152 -28.92 18.34 -38.91
CA SER A 152 -29.96 18.57 -39.90
C SER A 152 -29.30 19.15 -41.16
N SER A 153 -28.49 18.35 -41.85
CA SER A 153 -28.01 18.66 -43.18
C SER A 153 -29.00 18.13 -44.21
N GLU A 154 -29.56 19.10 -44.93
CA GLU A 154 -30.40 19.01 -46.10
C GLU A 154 -29.78 18.06 -47.16
N PRO A 155 -30.57 17.27 -47.90
CA PRO A 155 -30.05 16.26 -48.82
C PRO A 155 -29.34 16.94 -50.00
N THR A 156 -28.00 16.93 -49.99
CA THR A 156 -27.20 17.34 -51.14
C THR A 156 -26.95 16.15 -52.05
N GLU A 157 -27.24 16.42 -53.32
CA GLU A 157 -27.23 15.56 -54.50
C GLU A 157 -25.95 14.75 -54.70
N VAL A 158 -26.14 13.51 -55.16
CA VAL A 158 -25.15 12.46 -55.36
C VAL A 158 -24.17 12.80 -56.49
N GLU A 159 -22.87 12.94 -56.18
CA GLU A 159 -21.80 12.81 -57.17
C GLU A 159 -21.17 11.40 -57.15
N PRO A 160 -20.78 10.84 -58.33
CA PRO A 160 -20.34 9.46 -58.48
C PRO A 160 -18.89 9.20 -58.03
N MET A 161 -18.72 8.06 -57.36
CA MET A 161 -17.46 7.54 -56.80
C MET A 161 -16.31 7.38 -57.83
N PRO A 162 -15.05 7.64 -57.44
CA PRO A 162 -13.89 7.05 -58.07
C PRO A 162 -13.43 5.76 -57.37
N ARG A 163 -12.81 4.92 -58.21
CA ARG A 163 -12.48 3.51 -58.00
C ARG A 163 -11.50 3.20 -56.87
N THR A 164 -11.72 2.02 -56.33
CA THR A 164 -10.87 1.12 -55.55
C THR A 164 -9.40 1.13 -55.99
N ALA A 165 -8.49 1.47 -55.08
CA ALA A 165 -7.07 1.12 -55.16
C ALA A 165 -6.75 0.04 -54.12
N ALA A 166 -6.01 -0.98 -54.55
CA ALA A 166 -5.66 -2.16 -53.76
C ALA A 166 -4.61 -1.84 -52.67
N PRO A 167 -4.61 -2.56 -51.53
CA PRO A 167 -3.57 -2.43 -50.52
C PRO A 167 -2.28 -3.17 -50.94
N ASP A 168 -1.16 -2.46 -50.90
CA ASP A 168 0.19 -3.02 -51.05
C ASP A 168 0.53 -3.96 -49.89
N PRO A 169 1.10 -5.15 -50.13
CA PRO A 169 1.69 -5.98 -49.09
C PRO A 169 3.20 -5.71 -48.99
N THR A 170 3.72 -5.68 -47.75
CA THR A 170 5.05 -6.15 -47.24
C THR A 170 5.70 -5.16 -46.23
N PRO A 171 6.72 -5.57 -45.45
CA PRO A 171 6.75 -6.69 -44.50
C PRO A 171 7.28 -6.24 -43.11
N SER A 172 6.64 -6.61 -42.00
CA SER A 172 7.22 -6.35 -40.67
C SER A 172 8.09 -7.52 -40.20
N ALA A 173 9.40 -7.42 -40.43
CA ALA A 173 10.39 -8.19 -39.68
C ALA A 173 10.58 -7.52 -38.30
N ARG A 174 9.80 -7.94 -37.30
CA ARG A 174 10.00 -7.50 -35.91
C ARG A 174 11.22 -8.20 -35.33
N SER A 175 12.22 -7.39 -35.00
CA SER A 175 13.46 -7.77 -34.34
C SER A 175 13.19 -8.30 -32.93
N ILE A 176 13.78 -9.45 -32.60
CA ILE A 176 13.68 -10.14 -31.30
C ILE A 176 14.37 -9.35 -30.16
N ARG A 177 14.99 -8.20 -30.43
CA ARG A 177 15.63 -7.35 -29.40
C ARG A 177 14.69 -6.54 -28.53
N ASP A 178 13.40 -6.42 -28.86
CA ASP A 178 12.47 -5.57 -28.11
C ASP A 178 11.78 -6.25 -26.91
N VAL A 179 11.99 -7.56 -26.70
CA VAL A 179 11.37 -8.28 -25.57
C VAL A 179 12.01 -7.93 -24.22
N ALA A 180 13.30 -7.57 -24.20
CA ALA A 180 13.99 -7.19 -22.96
C ALA A 180 13.62 -5.76 -22.47
N ALA A 181 13.15 -4.89 -23.36
CA ALA A 181 12.68 -3.54 -23.01
C ALA A 181 11.25 -3.56 -22.41
N GLY A 182 10.44 -4.57 -22.74
CA GLY A 182 9.08 -4.72 -22.21
C GLY A 182 8.99 -5.15 -20.75
N MET A 183 10.06 -5.69 -20.16
CA MET A 183 10.06 -6.08 -18.74
C MET A 183 10.25 -4.88 -17.80
N TRP A 184 10.85 -3.78 -18.27
CA TRP A 184 11.00 -2.55 -17.49
C TRP A 184 9.78 -1.63 -17.57
N SER A 185 8.93 -1.75 -18.60
CA SER A 185 7.71 -0.94 -18.72
C SER A 185 6.59 -1.38 -17.79
N VAL A 186 6.60 -2.62 -17.30
CA VAL A 186 5.61 -3.14 -16.33
C VAL A 186 5.90 -2.67 -14.89
N VAL A 187 7.16 -2.40 -14.55
CA VAL A 187 7.56 -1.94 -13.20
C VAL A 187 7.49 -0.40 -13.08
N HIS A 188 7.57 0.31 -14.20
CA HIS A 188 7.61 1.77 -14.24
C HIS A 188 6.35 2.51 -13.72
N PRO A 189 5.09 2.04 -13.91
CA PRO A 189 3.93 2.75 -13.41
C PRO A 189 3.84 2.74 -11.87
N TYR A 190 4.34 1.70 -11.20
CA TYR A 190 4.29 1.60 -9.73
C TYR A 190 5.24 2.58 -9.04
N ILE A 191 6.45 2.76 -9.58
CA ILE A 191 7.46 3.68 -9.02
C ILE A 191 7.05 5.16 -9.22
N GLN A 192 6.33 5.48 -10.31
CA GLN A 192 5.85 6.84 -10.54
C GLN A 192 4.71 7.25 -9.61
N THR A 193 3.81 6.32 -9.23
CA THR A 193 2.75 6.62 -8.25
C THR A 193 3.33 6.95 -6.87
N ILE A 194 4.36 6.22 -6.41
CA ILE A 194 4.99 6.48 -5.11
C ILE A 194 5.72 7.84 -5.10
N ARG A 195 6.41 8.21 -6.19
CA ARG A 195 7.05 9.53 -6.29
C ARG A 195 6.01 10.65 -6.37
N ALA A 196 4.90 10.46 -7.07
CA ALA A 196 3.82 11.45 -7.15
C ALA A 196 3.15 11.68 -5.79
N VAL A 197 2.99 10.63 -4.96
CA VAL A 197 2.50 10.77 -3.59
C VAL A 197 3.52 11.50 -2.70
N ALA A 198 4.82 11.18 -2.84
CA ALA A 198 5.88 11.84 -2.08
C ALA A 198 6.10 13.33 -2.46
N GLU A 199 5.78 13.72 -3.70
CA GLU A 199 5.87 15.12 -4.19
C GLU A 199 4.53 15.86 -4.17
N SER A 200 3.42 15.18 -3.92
CA SER A 200 2.13 15.84 -3.71
C SER A 200 2.25 16.72 -2.46
N LYS A 201 2.30 18.03 -2.69
CA LYS A 201 2.02 19.05 -1.67
C LYS A 201 0.55 18.91 -1.29
N ILE A 202 0.20 17.84 -0.58
CA ILE A 202 -1.04 17.80 0.17
C ILE A 202 -1.01 19.07 1.02
N PRO A 203 -2.04 19.93 0.96
CA PRO A 203 -2.12 21.06 1.87
C PRO A 203 -2.05 20.46 3.27
N LEU A 204 -0.88 20.64 3.89
CA LEU A 204 -0.63 20.27 5.28
C LEU A 204 -1.76 20.93 6.04
N PHE A 205 -2.74 20.13 6.45
CA PHE A 205 -3.79 20.57 7.34
C PHE A 205 -3.02 21.12 8.54
N LYS A 206 -3.01 22.45 8.65
CA LYS A 206 -2.36 23.16 9.73
C LYS A 206 -3.15 22.70 10.95
N MET A 207 -2.62 21.71 11.66
CA MET A 207 -3.07 21.33 12.99
C MET A 207 -2.76 22.51 13.90
N ASP A 208 -3.55 23.58 13.76
CA ASP A 208 -3.60 24.66 14.71
C ASP A 208 -4.24 24.06 15.97
N ASN A 209 -3.42 23.94 17.01
CA ASN A 209 -3.77 23.52 18.36
C ASN A 209 -4.12 22.04 18.57
N VAL A 210 -3.18 21.14 18.26
CA VAL A 210 -2.95 20.04 19.23
C VAL A 210 -2.31 20.70 20.44
N THR A 211 -3.11 20.86 21.49
CA THR A 211 -2.67 21.22 22.84
C THR A 211 -1.34 20.54 23.12
N ALA A 212 -0.28 21.33 23.21
CA ALA A 212 1.06 20.87 23.51
C ALA A 212 0.96 19.90 24.70
N SER A 213 1.29 18.63 24.46
CA SER A 213 1.47 17.69 25.55
C SER A 213 2.44 18.33 26.53
N GLU A 214 2.01 18.40 27.79
CA GLU A 214 2.80 18.95 28.89
C GLU A 214 4.25 18.45 28.80
N PRO A 215 5.24 19.30 29.12
CA PRO A 215 6.64 18.91 29.09
C PRO A 215 6.79 17.62 29.89
N VAL A 216 7.20 16.55 29.21
CA VAL A 216 7.50 15.26 29.82
C VAL A 216 8.55 15.54 30.88
N GLU A 217 8.10 15.60 32.13
CA GLU A 217 8.92 15.77 33.31
C GLU A 217 10.03 14.72 33.20
N SER A 218 11.29 15.15 33.16
CA SER A 218 12.43 14.27 33.00
C SER A 218 12.51 13.36 34.22
N LEU A 219 11.85 12.21 34.13
CA LEU A 219 11.83 11.19 35.17
C LEU A 219 13.26 10.65 35.34
N PRO A 220 13.67 10.33 36.58
CA PRO A 220 15.01 9.85 36.87
C PRO A 220 15.31 8.57 36.07
N ALA A 221 16.52 8.48 35.50
CA ALA A 221 16.94 7.44 34.56
C ALA A 221 16.92 5.99 35.09
N LEU A 222 16.62 5.79 36.38
CA LEU A 222 16.55 4.50 37.05
C LEU A 222 15.16 4.33 37.66
N ARG A 223 14.16 4.15 36.79
CA ARG A 223 12.82 3.70 37.19
C ARG A 223 12.82 2.18 37.17
N TRP A 224 12.38 1.57 38.27
CA TRP A 224 12.39 0.11 38.44
C TRP A 224 11.22 -0.58 37.74
N GLU A 225 10.21 0.18 37.30
CA GLU A 225 9.02 -0.31 36.63
C GLU A 225 8.87 0.37 35.26
N TYR A 226 8.71 -0.44 34.21
CA TYR A 226 8.44 0.00 32.84
C TYR A 226 7.07 -0.53 32.40
N ASP A 227 6.11 0.37 32.23
CA ASP A 227 4.80 0.06 31.69
C ASP A 227 4.82 0.17 30.16
N LEU A 228 4.77 -0.97 29.47
CA LEU A 228 4.77 -1.03 28.01
C LEU A 228 3.36 -1.00 27.42
N ARG A 229 2.30 -0.87 28.23
CA ARG A 229 0.91 -0.82 27.76
C ARG A 229 0.65 0.37 26.85
N THR A 230 1.33 1.48 27.11
CA THR A 230 1.30 2.68 26.25
C THR A 230 1.83 2.43 24.83
N HIS A 231 2.60 1.36 24.65
CA HIS A 231 3.19 0.93 23.37
C HIS A 231 2.42 -0.25 22.75
N GLY A 232 1.23 -0.58 23.28
CA GLY A 232 0.40 -1.69 22.80
C GLY A 232 0.89 -3.09 23.24
N LEU A 233 1.92 -3.17 24.08
CA LEU A 233 2.37 -4.41 24.69
C LEU A 233 1.69 -4.55 26.05
N GLY A 234 0.83 -5.55 26.23
CA GLY A 234 0.11 -5.80 27.49
C GLY A 234 0.99 -6.33 28.62
N LEU A 235 2.11 -5.65 28.91
CA LEU A 235 3.19 -6.14 29.76
C LEU A 235 3.78 -5.00 30.61
N ILE A 236 4.06 -5.30 31.88
CA ILE A 236 4.74 -4.41 32.82
C ILE A 236 6.02 -5.13 33.26
N VAL A 237 7.17 -4.49 33.08
CA VAL A 237 8.47 -5.03 33.51
C VAL A 237 8.84 -4.38 34.84
N ASP A 238 8.84 -5.16 35.91
CA ASP A 238 9.22 -4.72 37.25
C ASP A 238 10.55 -5.39 37.68
N PHE A 239 11.57 -4.57 37.90
CA PHE A 239 12.90 -4.98 38.36
C PHE A 239 13.04 -4.96 39.89
N GLY A 240 11.99 -4.60 40.64
CA GLY A 240 11.98 -4.39 42.09
C GLY A 240 11.88 -5.66 42.95
N TRP A 241 12.10 -6.86 42.39
CA TRP A 241 11.95 -8.12 43.13
C TRP A 241 13.06 -8.30 44.18
N THR A 242 12.81 -7.85 45.41
CA THR A 242 13.61 -8.24 46.57
C THR A 242 13.16 -9.61 47.05
N ARG A 243 14.11 -10.56 47.17
CA ARG A 243 13.81 -11.86 47.77
C ARG A 243 13.50 -11.64 49.25
N SER A 244 12.27 -11.92 49.67
CA SER A 244 11.97 -12.02 51.09
C SER A 244 12.77 -13.20 51.66
N SER A 245 13.82 -12.90 52.44
CA SER A 245 14.46 -13.90 53.28
C SER A 245 13.49 -14.20 54.42
N SER A 246 12.70 -15.26 54.29
CA SER A 246 11.98 -15.85 55.43
C SER A 246 13.02 -16.37 56.42
N ALA A 247 13.16 -15.67 57.56
CA ALA A 247 13.88 -16.14 58.74
C ALA A 247 12.96 -17.04 59.57
#